data_AF-A0A804Q7D8-F1
#
_entry.id   AF-A0A804Q7D8-F1
#
_cell.length_a   1.000
_cell.length_b   1.000
_cell.length_c   1.000
_cell.angle_alpha   90.00
_cell.angle_beta   90.00
_cell.angle_gamma   90.00
#
_symmetry.space_group_name_H-M   'P 1'
#
loop_
_entity.id
_entity.type
_entity.pdbx_description
1 polymer ?
#
loop_
_entity_poly.entity_id
_entity_poly.type
_entity_poly.pdbx_seq_one_letter_code
_entity_poly.pdbx_strand_id
1 'polypeptide(L)'
;MARPLFLVYQLVSLCLRLTNLCSGDDQQFVYSGFTGTNLSTDGVAAITSDGMLELTNGTLQRKGHAFYPEPVRLREPANGTARSFSTSFVFGILSDHVELSAHGMAFVVAGSRDH
;
A
#
# COMPACT_ATOMS: atom_id res chain seq x y z
N MET A 1 -33.51 -22.56 19.39
CA MET A 1 -32.69 -21.33 19.50
C MET A 1 -31.79 -21.17 18.25
N ALA A 2 -32.37 -21.11 17.04
CA ALA A 2 -31.61 -21.18 15.76
C ALA A 2 -31.30 -19.81 15.12
N ARG A 3 -31.79 -18.71 15.72
CA ARG A 3 -31.64 -17.34 15.20
C ARG A 3 -30.19 -16.83 15.07
N PRO A 4 -29.26 -17.07 16.01
CA PRO A 4 -27.91 -16.50 15.88
C PRO A 4 -27.12 -17.15 14.73
N LEU A 5 -27.24 -18.47 14.56
CA LEU A 5 -26.52 -19.19 13.50
C LEU A 5 -27.00 -18.80 12.11
N PHE A 6 -28.31 -18.57 11.95
CA PHE A 6 -28.89 -18.07 10.70
C PHE A 6 -28.39 -16.66 10.34
N LEU A 7 -28.28 -15.76 11.32
CA LEU A 7 -27.72 -14.41 11.13
C LEU A 7 -26.24 -14.45 10.74
N VAL A 8 -25.44 -15.30 11.37
CA VAL A 8 -24.02 -15.50 11.01
C VAL A 8 -23.90 -16.03 9.58
N TYR A 9 -24.73 -17.01 9.19
CA TYR A 9 -24.73 -17.53 7.81
C TYR A 9 -25.13 -16.46 6.78
N GLN A 10 -26.16 -15.66 7.07
CA GLN A 10 -26.58 -14.53 6.22
C GLN A 10 -25.46 -13.50 6.07
N LEU A 11 -24.75 -13.19 7.16
CA LEU A 11 -23.62 -12.27 7.17
C LEU A 11 -22.44 -12.81 6.33
N VAL A 12 -22.04 -14.07 6.54
CA VAL A 12 -20.97 -14.71 5.76
C VAL A 12 -21.33 -14.77 4.27
N SER A 13 -22.57 -15.14 3.96
CA SER A 13 -23.09 -15.16 2.58
C SER A 13 -23.11 -13.77 1.95
N LEU A 14 -23.46 -12.73 2.71
CA LEU A 14 -23.40 -11.34 2.27
C LEU A 14 -21.95 -10.90 2.02
N CYS A 15 -21.01 -11.21 2.92
CA CYS A 15 -19.59 -10.97 2.73
C CYS A 15 -19.06 -11.64 1.47
N LEU A 16 -19.41 -12.92 1.23
CA LEU A 16 -19.01 -13.65 0.01
C LEU A 16 -19.62 -13.06 -1.27
N ARG A 17 -20.82 -12.45 -1.20
CA ARG A 17 -21.42 -11.74 -2.35
C ARG A 17 -20.74 -10.39 -2.59
N LEU A 18 -20.39 -9.68 -1.52
CA LEU A 18 -19.66 -8.41 -1.60
C LEU A 18 -18.28 -8.57 -2.23
N THR A 19 -17.58 -9.67 -1.97
CA THR A 19 -16.27 -9.93 -2.63
C THR A 19 -16.39 -10.07 -4.14
N ASN A 20 -17.49 -10.64 -4.66
CA ASN A 20 -17.69 -10.78 -6.11
C ASN A 20 -18.04 -9.44 -6.79
N LEU A 21 -18.77 -8.55 -6.11
CA LEU A 21 -19.12 -7.22 -6.63
C LEU A 21 -17.89 -6.33 -6.87
N CYS A 22 -16.77 -6.60 -6.18
CA CYS A 22 -15.52 -5.88 -6.35
C CYS A 22 -14.66 -6.40 -7.51
N SER A 23 -15.15 -7.34 -8.33
CA SER A 23 -14.39 -7.92 -9.47
C SER A 23 -14.35 -7.02 -10.71
N GLY A 24 -14.52 -5.70 -10.55
CA GLY A 24 -14.10 -4.77 -11.59
C GLY A 24 -12.61 -4.94 -11.85
N ASP A 25 -12.10 -4.58 -13.02
CA ASP A 25 -10.67 -4.56 -13.38
C ASP A 25 -9.86 -3.53 -12.54
N ASP A 26 -10.30 -3.25 -11.32
CA ASP A 26 -9.70 -2.36 -10.36
C ASP A 26 -8.62 -3.13 -9.61
N GLN A 27 -7.42 -3.04 -10.17
CA GLN A 27 -6.19 -3.45 -9.52
C GLN A 27 -6.08 -2.79 -8.15
N GLN A 28 -6.54 -3.51 -7.13
CA GLN A 28 -6.54 -3.10 -5.72
C GLN A 28 -5.52 -3.96 -4.97
N PHE A 29 -4.77 -3.32 -4.08
CA PHE A 29 -3.88 -4.00 -3.16
C PHE A 29 -3.97 -3.34 -1.78
N VAL A 30 -3.77 -4.14 -0.74
CA VAL A 30 -3.77 -3.70 0.66
C VAL A 30 -2.61 -4.37 1.38
N TYR A 31 -1.81 -3.57 2.08
CA TYR A 31 -0.76 -4.05 2.97
C TYR A 31 -1.15 -3.70 4.42
N SER A 32 -1.46 -4.70 5.23
CA SER A 32 -1.63 -4.55 6.69
C SER A 32 -0.31 -4.74 7.46
N GLY A 33 0.75 -5.06 6.72
CA GLY A 33 2.12 -5.30 7.16
C GLY A 33 2.95 -5.63 5.92
N PHE A 34 4.27 -5.58 6.05
CA PHE A 34 5.19 -5.69 4.91
C PHE A 34 6.05 -6.95 4.93
N THR A 35 5.98 -7.76 6.00
CA THR A 35 6.72 -9.03 6.10
C THR A 35 6.42 -9.95 4.91
N GLY A 36 7.46 -10.35 4.19
CA GLY A 36 7.34 -11.27 3.05
C GLY A 36 6.65 -10.68 1.82
N THR A 37 6.43 -9.36 1.79
CA THR A 37 5.90 -8.69 0.59
C THR A 37 6.94 -8.70 -0.53
N ASN A 38 6.46 -8.61 -1.76
CA ASN A 38 7.27 -8.51 -2.97
C ASN A 38 7.58 -7.06 -3.35
N LEU A 39 7.53 -6.12 -2.39
CA LEU A 39 7.91 -4.74 -2.65
C LEU A 39 9.38 -4.67 -3.07
N SER A 40 9.65 -3.88 -4.11
CA SER A 40 11.02 -3.53 -4.46
C SER A 40 11.45 -2.37 -3.57
N THR A 41 12.48 -2.55 -2.76
CA THR A 41 13.07 -1.47 -1.97
C THR A 41 14.41 -1.04 -2.56
N ASP A 42 14.75 0.24 -2.40
CA ASP A 42 16.04 0.79 -2.79
C ASP A 42 16.61 1.70 -1.69
N GLY A 43 17.84 2.19 -1.90
CA GLY A 43 18.51 3.07 -0.95
C GLY A 43 18.68 2.43 0.43
N VAL A 44 18.20 3.11 1.48
CA VAL A 44 18.19 2.59 2.85
C VAL A 44 16.84 2.00 3.28
N ALA A 45 15.86 1.90 2.37
CA ALA A 45 14.55 1.36 2.72
C ALA A 45 14.63 -0.13 3.03
N ALA A 46 13.97 -0.54 4.11
CA ALA A 46 13.95 -1.93 4.55
C ALA A 46 12.61 -2.28 5.21
N ILE A 47 12.31 -3.57 5.23
CA ILE A 47 11.21 -4.10 6.04
C ILE A 47 11.82 -4.54 7.37
N THR A 48 11.33 -3.97 8.46
CA THR A 48 11.79 -4.27 9.82
C THR A 48 11.35 -5.66 10.26
N SER A 49 11.94 -6.19 11.34
CA SER A 49 11.59 -7.51 11.86
C SER A 49 10.15 -7.63 12.37
N ASP A 50 9.54 -6.51 12.79
CA ASP A 50 8.13 -6.38 13.17
C ASP A 50 7.21 -6.13 11.95
N GLY A 51 7.77 -6.11 10.74
CA GLY A 51 7.00 -6.06 9.49
C GLY A 51 6.59 -4.67 9.05
N MET A 52 7.25 -3.62 9.52
CA MET A 52 7.03 -2.24 9.09
C MET A 52 7.94 -1.88 7.92
N LEU A 53 7.43 -1.04 7.01
CA LEU A 53 8.24 -0.46 5.95
C LEU A 53 8.90 0.80 6.49
N GLU A 54 10.22 0.72 6.69
CA GLU A 54 11.05 1.86 7.05
C GLU A 54 11.69 2.41 5.78
N LEU A 55 11.39 3.66 5.41
CA LEU A 55 12.01 4.31 4.24
C LEU A 55 13.39 4.92 4.57
N THR A 56 13.69 5.14 5.85
CA THR A 56 14.93 5.74 6.33
C THR A 56 15.31 5.16 7.70
N ASN A 57 16.57 4.75 7.88
CA ASN A 57 17.06 4.07 9.09
C ASN A 57 17.85 4.99 10.05
N GLY A 58 17.55 6.29 10.08
CA GLY A 58 18.27 7.29 10.89
C GLY A 58 19.67 7.69 10.36
N THR A 59 20.17 7.05 9.29
CA THR A 59 21.44 7.47 8.69
C THR A 59 21.29 8.84 8.03
N LEU A 60 22.16 9.79 8.41
CA LEU A 60 22.13 11.17 7.90
C LEU A 60 22.14 11.22 6.36
N GLN A 61 21.26 12.08 5.81
CA GLN A 61 21.18 12.39 4.37
C GLN A 61 20.99 11.17 3.46
N ARG A 62 20.43 10.07 3.97
CA ARG A 62 20.03 8.92 3.16
C ARG A 62 18.54 8.97 2.84
N LYS A 63 18.19 8.36 1.71
CA LYS A 63 16.83 8.19 1.22
C LYS A 63 16.61 6.73 0.89
N GLY A 64 15.38 6.28 0.96
CA GLY A 64 14.96 4.99 0.46
C GLY A 64 13.57 5.11 -0.14
N HIS A 65 13.28 4.23 -1.06
CA HIS A 65 12.00 4.13 -1.72
C HIS A 65 11.50 2.68 -1.67
N ALA A 66 10.20 2.52 -1.82
CA ALA A 66 9.55 1.23 -1.95
C ALA A 66 8.53 1.30 -3.07
N PHE A 67 8.59 0.35 -3.98
CA PHE A 67 7.75 0.30 -5.16
C PHE A 67 6.90 -0.96 -5.19
N TYR A 68 5.64 -0.77 -5.56
CA TYR A 68 4.74 -1.86 -5.90
C TYR A 68 5.29 -2.60 -7.14
N PRO A 69 5.34 -3.95 -7.12
CA PRO A 69 6.08 -4.75 -8.10
C PRO A 69 5.33 -5.01 -9.40
N GLU A 70 4.04 -4.74 -9.46
CA GLU A 70 3.26 -4.86 -10.69
C GLU A 70 2.94 -3.48 -11.27
N PRO A 71 2.95 -3.28 -12.59
CA PRO A 71 2.49 -2.04 -13.19
C PRO A 71 1.02 -1.76 -12.81
N VAL A 72 0.71 -0.50 -12.51
CA VAL A 72 -0.66 -0.05 -12.21
C VAL A 72 -1.24 0.61 -13.46
N ARG A 73 -2.38 0.10 -13.95
CA ARG A 73 -3.08 0.71 -15.08
C ARG A 73 -3.77 2.00 -14.64
N LEU A 74 -3.36 3.13 -15.19
CA LEU A 74 -3.98 4.45 -14.92
C LEU A 74 -4.77 5.00 -16.11
N ARG A 75 -4.98 4.17 -17.15
CA ARG A 75 -5.79 4.51 -18.31
C ARG A 75 -6.67 3.34 -18.71
N GLU A 76 -7.86 3.65 -19.18
CA GLU A 76 -8.81 2.70 -19.77
C GLU A 76 -8.24 2.11 -21.07
N PRO A 77 -8.18 0.78 -21.22
CA PRO A 77 -7.66 0.16 -22.44
C PRO A 77 -8.47 0.52 -23.69
N ALA A 78 -9.78 0.75 -23.55
CA ALA A 78 -10.70 0.93 -24.66
C ALA A 78 -10.59 2.31 -25.36
N ASN A 79 -10.30 3.38 -24.60
CA ASN A 79 -10.32 4.76 -25.11
C ASN A 79 -9.14 5.61 -24.61
N GLY A 80 -8.28 5.07 -23.75
CA GLY A 80 -7.13 5.78 -23.19
C GLY A 80 -7.46 6.86 -22.16
N THR A 81 -8.72 6.96 -21.70
CA THR A 81 -9.09 7.95 -20.68
C THR A 81 -8.39 7.64 -19.37
N ALA A 82 -7.99 8.68 -18.64
CA ALA A 82 -7.37 8.52 -17.33
C ALA A 82 -8.36 7.87 -16.35
N ARG A 83 -7.86 6.89 -15.59
CA ARG A 83 -8.61 6.23 -14.53
C ARG A 83 -8.37 6.95 -13.21
N SER A 84 -9.43 7.23 -12.47
CA SER A 84 -9.33 7.75 -11.11
C SER A 84 -8.76 6.69 -10.18
N PHE A 85 -7.94 7.09 -9.22
CA PHE A 85 -7.44 6.21 -8.17
C PHE A 85 -7.48 6.93 -6.82
N SER A 86 -7.47 6.16 -5.75
CA SER A 86 -7.30 6.64 -4.38
C SER A 86 -6.24 5.80 -3.70
N THR A 87 -5.55 6.40 -2.73
CA THR A 87 -4.60 5.71 -1.86
C THR A 87 -4.80 6.19 -0.43
N SER A 88 -4.61 5.31 0.53
CA SER A 88 -4.69 5.60 1.95
C SER A 88 -3.56 4.85 2.64
N PHE A 89 -2.88 5.53 3.55
CA PHE A 89 -1.72 5.00 4.25
C PHE A 89 -1.64 5.62 5.65
N VAL A 90 -1.01 4.88 6.55
CA VAL A 90 -0.62 5.37 7.87
C VAL A 90 0.90 5.45 7.88
N PHE A 91 1.45 6.55 8.38
CA PHE A 91 2.88 6.78 8.41
C PHE A 91 3.28 7.47 9.72
N GLY A 92 4.54 7.29 10.11
CA GLY A 92 5.18 8.04 11.17
C GLY A 92 6.46 8.69 10.64
N ILE A 93 6.72 9.92 11.07
CA ILE A 93 8.01 10.60 10.84
C ILE A 93 8.64 10.78 12.20
N LEU A 94 9.83 10.21 12.36
CA LEU A 94 10.66 10.39 13.55
C LEU A 94 11.83 11.30 13.17
N SER A 95 12.05 12.37 13.94
CA SER A 95 13.24 13.21 13.80
C SER A 95 14.25 12.82 14.86
N ASP A 96 15.49 12.57 14.45
CA ASP A 96 16.62 12.35 15.37
C ASP A 96 17.12 13.64 16.01
N HIS A 97 16.65 14.81 15.55
CA HIS A 97 17.14 16.11 15.98
C HIS A 97 15.97 17.00 16.42
N VAL A 98 16.01 17.41 17.70
CA VAL A 98 14.95 18.19 18.36
C VAL A 98 14.64 19.52 17.65
N GLU A 99 15.62 20.09 16.93
CA GLU A 99 15.51 21.41 16.30
C GLU A 99 15.65 21.40 14.77
N LEU A 100 15.88 20.23 14.15
CA LEU A 100 15.97 20.11 12.69
C LEU A 100 14.74 19.39 12.16
N SER A 101 14.04 20.04 11.22
CA SER A 101 13.03 19.36 10.40
C SER A 101 13.74 18.41 9.44
N ALA A 102 13.35 17.13 9.47
CA ALA A 102 13.88 16.09 8.60
C ALA A 102 13.30 16.17 7.18
N HIS A 103 13.80 15.32 6.28
CA HIS A 103 13.31 15.19 4.91
C HIS A 103 11.84 14.72 4.88
N GLY A 104 11.09 15.15 3.86
CA GLY A 104 9.71 14.73 3.64
C GLY A 104 9.58 13.37 2.95
N MET A 105 8.34 12.87 2.85
CA MET A 105 7.98 11.69 2.07
C MET A 105 7.14 12.12 0.85
N ALA A 106 7.30 11.40 -0.26
CA ALA A 106 6.51 11.60 -1.47
C ALA A 106 5.88 10.28 -1.94
N PHE A 107 4.67 10.38 -2.50
CA PHE A 107 4.04 9.29 -3.23
C PHE A 107 4.21 9.54 -4.71
N VAL A 108 4.68 8.53 -5.42
CA VAL A 108 4.99 8.65 -6.84
C VAL A 108 4.28 7.58 -7.66
N VAL A 109 3.87 7.98 -8.85
CA VAL A 109 3.60 7.07 -9.96
C VAL A 109 4.73 7.30 -10.94
N ALA A 110 5.52 6.27 -11.20
CA ALA A 110 6.68 6.35 -12.08
C ALA A 110 6.56 5.33 -13.23
N GLY A 111 7.18 5.65 -14.37
CA GLY A 111 7.26 4.74 -15.51
C GLY A 111 8.28 3.61 -15.34
N SER A 112 9.21 3.76 -14.39
CA SER A 112 10.23 2.78 -13.99
C SER A 112 10.47 2.87 -12.47
N ARG A 113 11.22 1.90 -11.92
CA ARG A 113 11.57 1.84 -10.49
C ARG A 113 12.97 2.38 -10.18
N ASP A 114 13.71 2.80 -11.20
CA ASP A 114 15.12 3.18 -11.06
C ASP A 114 15.22 4.64 -10.59
N HIS A 115 15.46 4.86 -9.30
CA HIS A 115 15.65 6.19 -8.70
C HIS A 115 16.75 6.25 -7.63
#